data_AF-A0A3N5NWF7-F1
#
_entry.id   AF-A0A3N5NWF7-F1
#
_cell.length_a   1.000
_cell.length_b   1.000
_cell.length_c   1.000
_cell.angle_alpha   90.00
_cell.angle_beta   90.00
_cell.angle_gamma   90.00
#
_symmetry.space_group_name_H-M   'P 1'
#
loop_
_entity.id
_entity.type
_entity.pdbx_description
1 polymer ?
#
loop_
_entity_poly.entity_id
_entity_poly.type
_entity_poly.pdbx_seq_one_letter_code
_entity_poly.pdbx_strand_id
1 'polypeptide(L)' 'LKRFRDFWVPGLLDRKRREQWLAAGGLPLDRRLNARVLEILKEHRPKPLNQGQAQGIQEVLARAG' A
#
# COMPACT_ATOMS: atom_id res chain seq x y z
N LEU A 1 2.45 -23.48 -20.24
CA LEU A 1 1.88 -22.51 -19.26
C LEU A 1 2.17 -22.83 -17.78
N LYS A 2 2.80 -23.96 -17.41
CA LYS A 2 2.92 -24.43 -16.01
C LYS A 2 3.73 -23.52 -15.05
N ARG A 3 4.56 -22.60 -15.56
CA ARG A 3 5.50 -21.78 -14.78
C ARG A 3 5.28 -20.26 -14.89
N PHE A 4 4.22 -19.82 -15.57
CA PHE A 4 4.03 -18.38 -15.84
C PHE A 4 3.81 -17.56 -14.55
N ARG A 5 3.32 -18.20 -13.48
CA ARG A 5 3.10 -17.58 -12.17
C ARG A 5 4.36 -17.55 -11.29
N ASP A 6 5.46 -18.18 -11.72
CA ASP A 6 6.76 -18.12 -11.06
C ASP A 6 7.39 -16.72 -11.20
N PHE A 7 6.94 -15.94 -12.19
CA PHE A 7 7.42 -14.59 -12.42
C PHE A 7 6.72 -13.59 -11.53
N TRP A 8 7.51 -12.78 -10.81
CA TRP A 8 6.99 -11.63 -10.09
C TRP A 8 6.33 -10.63 -11.05
N VAL A 9 5.10 -10.26 -10.72
CA VAL A 9 4.37 -9.19 -11.42
C VAL A 9 4.25 -8.01 -10.45
N PRO A 10 4.79 -6.83 -10.80
CA PRO A 10 4.75 -5.68 -9.92
C PRO A 10 3.31 -5.18 -9.76
N GLY A 11 2.91 -4.90 -8.52
CA GLY A 11 1.58 -4.34 -8.22
C GLY A 11 1.46 -2.84 -8.51
N LEU A 12 2.57 -2.10 -8.56
CA LEU A 12 2.58 -0.63 -8.66
C LEU A 12 3.12 -0.11 -10.00
N LEU A 13 4.01 -0.86 -10.65
CA LEU A 13 4.58 -0.45 -11.94
C LEU A 13 3.57 -0.71 -13.06
N ASP A 14 3.42 0.28 -13.95
CA ASP A 14 2.65 0.05 -15.17
C ASP A 14 3.50 -0.73 -16.18
N ARG A 15 2.96 -1.82 -16.71
CA ARG A 15 3.61 -2.70 -17.70
C ARG A 15 2.92 -2.67 -19.06
N LYS A 16 1.97 -1.76 -19.27
CA LYS A 16 1.28 -1.57 -20.54
C LYS A 16 2.27 -1.10 -21.60
N ARG A 17 2.00 -1.45 -22.86
CA ARG A 17 2.66 -0.82 -24.00
C ARG A 17 2.31 0.67 -24.04
N ARG A 18 3.20 1.50 -24.57
CA ARG A 18 3.05 2.97 -24.60
C ARG A 18 1.67 3.43 -25.07
N GLU A 19 1.16 2.88 -26.18
CA GLU A 19 -0.16 3.23 -26.73
C GLU A 19 -1.29 2.98 -25.72
N GLN A 20 -1.25 1.83 -25.03
CA GLN A 20 -2.24 1.46 -24.03
C GLN A 20 -2.11 2.30 -22.76
N TRP A 21 -0.89 2.67 -22.36
CA TRP A 21 -0.65 3.56 -21.22
C TRP A 21 -1.16 4.98 -21.51
N LEU A 22 -0.92 5.50 -22.71
CA LEU A 22 -1.46 6.80 -23.15
C LEU A 22 -2.99 6.79 -23.21
N ALA A 23 -3.58 5.74 -23.79
CA ALA A 23 -5.04 5.58 -23.81
C ALA A 23 -5.66 5.47 -22.41
N ALA A 24 -4.90 4.99 -21.42
CA ALA A 24 -5.29 4.93 -20.01
C ALA A 24 -5.00 6.22 -19.23
N GLY A 25 -4.64 7.32 -19.91
CA GLY A 25 -4.43 8.64 -19.31
C GLY A 25 -2.96 9.03 -19.10
N GLY A 26 -2.00 8.15 -19.39
CA GLY A 26 -0.58 8.52 -19.42
C GLY A 26 -0.02 9.03 -18.09
N LEU A 27 -0.54 8.52 -16.96
CA LEU A 27 -0.13 9.03 -15.65
C LEU A 27 1.30 8.60 -15.31
N PRO A 28 2.16 9.53 -14.86
CA PRO A 28 3.49 9.22 -14.38
C PRO A 28 3.44 8.45 -13.05
N LEU A 29 4.55 7.78 -12.71
CA LEU A 29 4.61 6.87 -11.56
C LEU A 29 4.32 7.57 -10.24
N ASP A 30 4.86 8.76 -10.03
CA ASP A 30 4.66 9.58 -8.82
C ASP A 30 3.17 9.86 -8.53
N ARG A 31 2.41 10.22 -9.57
CA ARG A 31 0.96 10.48 -9.45
C ARG A 31 0.19 9.22 -9.10
N ARG A 32 0.50 8.09 -9.75
CA ARG A 32 -0.13 6.80 -9.45
C ARG A 32 0.20 6.34 -8.03
N LEU A 33 1.43 6.55 -7.59
CA LEU A 33 1.89 6.15 -6.26
C LEU A 33 1.22 7.00 -5.17
N ASN A 34 1.14 8.32 -5.35
CA ASN A 34 0.47 9.20 -4.43
C ASN A 34 -1.02 8.85 -4.28
N ALA A 35 -1.72 8.63 -5.40
CA ALA A 35 -3.13 8.22 -5.37
C ALA A 35 -3.33 6.90 -4.59
N ARG A 36 -2.44 5.92 -4.81
CA ARG A 36 -2.50 4.64 -4.09
C ARG A 36 -2.26 4.79 -2.60
N VAL A 37 -1.33 5.65 -2.18
CA VAL A 37 -1.10 5.94 -0.75
C VAL A 37 -2.34 6.54 -0.11
N LEU A 38 -2.95 7.53 -0.77
CA LEU A 38 -4.19 8.16 -0.26
C LEU A 38 -5.34 7.15 -0.16
N GLU A 39 -5.48 6.25 -1.13
CA GLU A 39 -6.46 5.15 -1.08
C GLU A 39 -6.21 4.23 0.13
N ILE A 40 -4.95 3.82 0.36
CA ILE A 40 -4.59 2.97 1.51
C ILE A 40 -4.92 3.70 2.81
N LEU A 41 -4.54 4.96 2.97
CA LEU A 41 -4.82 5.71 4.19
C LEU A 41 -6.33 5.86 4.46
N LYS A 42 -7.13 6.02 3.39
CA LYS A 42 -8.57 6.16 3.49
C LYS A 42 -9.26 4.84 3.89
N GLU A 43 -8.91 3.75 3.21
CA GLU A 43 -9.66 2.50 3.27
C GLU A 43 -9.07 1.48 4.26
N HIS A 44 -7.77 1.58 4.58
CA HIS A 44 -7.14 0.62 5.47
C HIS A 44 -7.70 0.76 6.90
N ARG A 45 -8.15 -0.37 7.45
CA ARG A 45 -8.52 -0.50 8.86
C ARG A 45 -7.49 -1.43 9.50
N PRO A 46 -6.53 -0.89 10.27
CA PRO A 46 -5.54 -1.73 10.93
C PRO A 46 -6.24 -2.66 11.92
N LYS A 47 -5.67 -3.84 12.12
CA LYS A 47 -6.16 -4.76 13.15
C LYS A 47 -6.05 -4.05 14.51
N PRO A 48 -7.13 -3.99 15.31
CA PRO A 48 -7.08 -3.34 16.61
C PRO A 48 -6.10 -4.07 17.54
N LEU A 49 -5.45 -3.29 18.40
CA LEU A 49 -4.63 -3.84 19.47
C LEU A 49 -5.53 -4.58 20.47
N ASN A 50 -5.01 -5.67 21.04
CA ASN A 50 -5.68 -6.27 22.17
C ASN A 50 -5.51 -5.41 23.43
N GLN A 51 -6.33 -5.65 24.44
CA GLN A 51 -6.34 -4.83 25.66
C GLN A 51 -4.98 -4.80 26.37
N GLY A 52 -4.29 -5.94 26.49
CA GLY A 52 -2.98 -5.99 27.14
C GLY A 52 -1.91 -5.20 26.38
N GLN A 53 -1.92 -5.24 25.05
CA GLN A 53 -1.03 -4.43 24.20
C GLN A 53 -1.31 -2.93 24.39
N ALA A 54 -2.58 -2.53 24.40
CA ALA A 54 -2.97 -1.13 24.59
C ALA A 54 -2.55 -0.63 25.99
N GLN A 55 -2.76 -1.43 27.03
CA GLN A 55 -2.35 -1.11 28.41
C GLN A 55 -0.83 -0.95 28.52
N GLY A 56 -0.06 -1.90 27.98
CA GLY A 56 1.40 -1.83 28.01
C GLY A 56 1.96 -0.57 27.33
N ILE A 57 1.36 -0.13 26.22
CA ILE A 57 1.74 1.13 25.57
C ILE A 57 1.46 2.33 26.50
N GLN A 58 0.31 2.38 27.15
CA GLN A 58 -0.05 3.46 28.08
C GLN A 58 0.92 3.51 29.27
N GLU A 59 1.31 2.36 29.82
CA GLU A 59 2.28 2.30 30.92
C GLU A 59 3.66 2.85 30.52
N VAL A 60 4.14 2.53 29.31
CA VAL A 60 5.42 3.06 28.81
C VAL A 60 5.34 4.58 28.62
N LEU A 61 4.25 5.09 28.03
CA LEU A 61 4.05 6.52 27.82
C LEU A 61 3.98 7.28 29.16
N ALA A 62 3.31 6.73 30.17
CA ALA A 62 3.18 7.34 31.49
C ALA A 62 4.51 7.42 32.27
N ARG A 63 5.48 6.54 31.97
CA ARG A 63 6.81 6.57 32.60
C ARG A 63 7.80 7.51 31.91
N ALA A 64 7.51 7.89 30.67
CA ALA A 64 8.39 8.72 29.84
C ALA A 64 8.05 10.21 29.89
N GLY A 65 6.88 10.57 30.44
CA GLY A 65 6.47 11.95 30.75
C GLY A 65 6.72 12.30 32.20
#